data_AF-A0A7C1E489-F1
#
_entry.id   AF-A0A7C1E489-F1
#
_cell.length_a   1.000
_cell.length_b   1.000
_cell.length_c   1.000
_cell.angle_alpha   90.00
_cell.angle_beta   90.00
_cell.angle_gamma   90.00
#
_symmetry.space_group_name_H-M   'P 1'
#
loop_
_entity.id
_entity.type
_entity.pdbx_description
1 polymer ?
#
loop_
_entity_poly.entity_id
_entity_poly.type
_entity_poly.pdbx_seq_one_letter_code
_entity_poly.pdbx_strand_id
1 'polypeptide(L)'
;MHWISLKDGSGRGLLVRGDVPFNASARKYSTDNLTRAFYPFQLQEEKGVILNLDHRVSGVGGTAITLLNQYRVLPTPASFTFVFKALPGPLE
;
A
#
# COMPACT_ATOMS: atom_id res chain seq x y z
N MET A 1 1.37 -5.09 9.33
CA MET A 1 2.71 -4.52 9.63
C MET A 1 2.57 -3.30 10.54
N HIS A 2 3.57 -2.93 11.34
CA HIS A 2 3.51 -1.72 12.19
C HIS A 2 4.26 -0.52 11.60
N TRP A 3 5.12 -0.75 10.61
CA TRP A 3 5.87 0.29 9.93
C TRP A 3 6.31 -0.21 8.55
N ILE A 4 6.62 0.72 7.66
CA ILE A 4 7.24 0.47 6.34
C ILE A 4 8.19 1.63 6.01
N SER A 5 9.31 1.35 5.35
CA SER A 5 10.20 2.38 4.82
C SER A 5 10.46 2.18 3.33
N LEU A 6 10.33 3.25 2.54
CA LEU A 6 10.75 3.29 1.14
C LEU A 6 11.99 4.15 1.04
N LYS A 7 13.03 3.64 0.39
CA LYS A 7 14.31 4.34 0.20
C LYS A 7 14.73 4.25 -1.27
N ASP A 8 15.42 5.29 -1.74
CA ASP A 8 16.17 5.24 -2.99
C ASP A 8 17.52 4.52 -2.79
N GLY A 9 18.29 4.36 -3.86
CA GLY A 9 19.61 3.71 -3.81
C GLY A 9 20.65 4.46 -2.96
N SER A 10 20.40 5.74 -2.64
CA SER A 10 21.23 6.55 -1.74
C SER A 10 20.78 6.47 -0.29
N GLY A 11 19.75 5.68 0.04
CA GLY A 11 19.21 5.55 1.40
C GLY A 11 18.28 6.69 1.85
N ARG A 12 18.08 7.73 1.03
CA ARG A 12 17.07 8.78 1.26
C ARG A 12 15.68 8.20 1.07
N GLY A 13 14.71 8.64 1.86
CA GLY A 13 13.39 8.04 1.78
C GLY A 13 12.36 8.51 2.78
N LEU A 14 11.37 7.65 3.01
CA LEU A 14 10.22 7.90 3.86
C LEU A 14 9.99 6.68 4.76
N LEU A 15 9.92 6.90 6.07
CA LEU A 15 9.42 5.94 7.05
C LEU A 15 7.97 6.30 7.40
N VAL A 16 7.11 5.30 7.38
CA VAL A 16 5.72 5.39 7.85
C VAL A 16 5.54 4.44 9.02
N ARG A 17 4.94 4.91 10.11
CA ARG A 17 4.55 4.08 11.27
C ARG A 17 3.05 4.20 11.50
N GLY A 18 2.40 3.09 11.79
CA GLY A 18 1.02 3.05 12.26
C GLY A 18 0.98 2.95 13.79
N ASP A 19 -0.05 3.53 14.40
CA ASP A 19 -0.42 3.30 15.81
C ASP A 19 -0.95 1.88 16.03
N VAL A 20 -1.58 1.30 15.01
CA VAL A 20 -2.05 -0.09 14.95
C VAL A 20 -1.46 -0.85 13.75
N PRO A 21 -1.53 -2.20 13.71
CA PRO A 21 -1.16 -2.93 12.52
C PRO A 21 -1.98 -2.50 11.30
N PHE A 22 -1.31 -2.32 10.15
CA PHE A 22 -1.93 -1.93 8.89
C PHE A 22 -1.40 -2.76 7.71
N ASN A 23 -1.96 -2.53 6.53
CA ASN A 23 -1.55 -3.09 5.25
C ASN A 23 -0.92 -2.01 4.37
N ALA A 24 0.11 -2.35 3.61
CA ALA A 24 0.75 -1.41 2.70
C ALA A 24 1.07 -2.08 1.37
N SER A 25 1.06 -1.29 0.30
CA SER A 25 1.58 -1.70 -1.00
C SER A 25 2.36 -0.54 -1.63
N ALA A 26 3.43 -0.87 -2.35
CA ALA A 26 4.25 0.08 -3.09
C ALA A 26 4.34 -0.38 -4.53
N ARG A 27 3.86 0.43 -5.48
CA ARG A 27 3.66 0.03 -6.87
C ARG A 27 4.20 1.08 -7.83
N LYS A 28 4.65 0.61 -9.00
CA LYS A 28 5.05 1.46 -10.14
C LYS A 28 3.90 1.79 -11.08
N TYR A 29 2.71 1.26 -10.84
CA TYR A 29 1.57 1.39 -11.73
C TYR A 29 0.37 1.94 -10.94
N SER A 30 -0.38 2.85 -11.54
CA SER A 30 -1.64 3.33 -10.96
C SER A 30 -2.66 2.20 -10.86
N THR A 31 -3.55 2.31 -9.87
CA THR A 31 -4.67 1.36 -9.71
C THR A 31 -5.47 1.28 -11.00
N ASP A 32 -5.72 2.41 -11.64
CA ASP A 32 -6.45 2.54 -12.88
C ASP A 32 -5.74 1.85 -14.07
N ASN A 33 -4.41 1.98 -14.18
CA ASN A 33 -3.61 1.24 -15.16
C ASN A 33 -3.66 -0.28 -14.90
N LEU A 34 -3.49 -0.72 -13.66
CA LEU A 34 -3.59 -2.13 -13.26
C LEU A 34 -4.98 -2.72 -13.53
N THR A 35 -6.04 -1.95 -13.34
CA THR A 35 -7.42 -2.40 -13.57
C THR A 35 -7.73 -2.58 -15.06
N ARG A 36 -7.16 -1.75 -15.93
CA ARG A 36 -7.44 -1.81 -17.39
C ARG A 36 -6.53 -2.73 -18.17
N ALA A 37 -5.32 -2.98 -17.69
CA ALA A 37 -4.37 -3.85 -18.39
C ALA A 37 -4.85 -5.31 -18.34
N PHE A 38 -4.99 -5.93 -19.50
CA PHE A 38 -5.23 -7.37 -19.61
C PHE A 38 -3.92 -8.16 -19.56
N TYR A 39 -2.83 -7.55 -20.00
CA TYR A 39 -1.51 -8.17 -20.07
C TYR A 39 -0.41 -7.28 -19.46
N PRO A 40 0.64 -7.87 -18.86
CA PRO A 40 1.71 -7.10 -18.22
C PRO A 40 2.42 -6.10 -19.15
N PHE A 41 2.56 -6.39 -20.45
CA PHE A 41 3.23 -5.49 -21.39
C PHE A 41 2.46 -4.19 -21.67
N GLN A 42 1.19 -4.11 -21.26
CA GLN A 42 0.36 -2.90 -21.38
C GLN A 42 0.53 -1.95 -20.19
N LEU A 43 1.24 -2.39 -19.15
CA LEU A 43 1.47 -1.58 -17.97
C LEU A 43 2.37 -0.39 -18.30
N GLN A 44 2.00 0.78 -17.77
CA GLN A 44 2.74 2.02 -17.96
C GLN A 44 3.24 2.48 -16.61
N GLU A 45 4.56 2.52 -16.44
CA GLU A 45 5.17 2.94 -15.19
C GLU A 45 4.91 4.42 -14.92
N GLU A 46 4.54 4.72 -13.68
CA GLU A 46 4.49 6.06 -13.13
C GLU A 46 5.91 6.57 -12.88
N LYS A 47 6.10 7.89 -13.00
CA LYS A 47 7.38 8.54 -12.68
C LYS A 47 7.82 8.29 -11.23
N GLY A 48 6.87 8.06 -10.33
CA GLY A 48 7.08 7.87 -8.90
C GLY A 48 6.82 6.45 -8.42
N VAL A 49 6.49 6.34 -7.13
CA VAL A 49 5.95 5.13 -6.51
C VAL A 49 4.61 5.50 -5.90
N ILE A 50 3.60 4.67 -6.16
CA ILE A 50 2.29 4.78 -5.51
C ILE A 50 2.33 3.92 -4.25
N LEU A 51 2.27 4.59 -3.10
CA LEU A 51 2.22 3.98 -1.78
C LEU A 51 0.80 4.03 -1.23
N ASN A 52 0.20 2.87 -0.96
CA ASN A 52 -1.07 2.77 -0.23
C ASN A 52 -0.80 2.37 1.22
N LEU A 53 -1.56 2.97 2.14
CA LEU A 53 -1.51 2.72 3.58
C LEU A 53 -2.94 2.49 4.06
N ASP A 54 -3.29 1.22 4.27
CA ASP A 54 -4.67 0.81 4.53
C ASP A 54 -4.76 0.23 5.95
N HIS A 55 -5.58 0.84 6.81
CA HIS A 55 -5.89 0.27 8.13
C HIS A 55 -6.45 -1.16 7.98
N ARG A 56 -7.37 -1.37 7.04
CA ARG A 56 -7.91 -2.68 6.68
C ARG A 56 -8.25 -2.74 5.19
N VAL A 57 -8.14 -3.92 4.61
CA VAL A 57 -8.60 -4.25 3.25
C VAL A 57 -9.42 -5.54 3.34
N SER A 58 -10.50 -5.64 2.54
CA SER A 58 -11.30 -6.87 2.50
C SER A 58 -10.49 -8.03 1.91
N GLY A 59 -10.78 -9.24 2.38
CA GLY A 59 -10.23 -10.45 1.76
C GLY A 59 -10.70 -10.62 0.32
N VAL A 60 -9.91 -11.34 -0.48
CA VAL A 60 -10.20 -11.56 -1.92
C VAL A 60 -11.27 -12.62 -2.18
N GLY A 61 -11.48 -13.57 -1.26
CA GLY A 61 -12.35 -14.72 -1.49
C GLY A 61 -11.75 -15.72 -2.48
N GLY A 62 -12.61 -16.47 -3.19
CA GLY A 62 -12.21 -17.38 -4.27
C GLY A 62 -13.20 -17.35 -5.43
N THR A 63 -12.82 -17.91 -6.58
CA THR A 63 -13.59 -17.80 -7.84
C THR A 63 -15.06 -18.20 -7.70
N ALA A 64 -15.35 -19.29 -6.97
CA ALA A 64 -16.72 -19.77 -6.75
C ALA A 64 -17.25 -19.49 -5.33
N ILE A 65 -16.43 -18.90 -4.45
CA ILE A 65 -16.73 -18.75 -3.03
C ILE A 65 -16.58 -17.29 -2.64
N THR A 66 -17.71 -16.66 -2.33
CA THR A 66 -17.72 -15.28 -1.82
C THR A 66 -16.93 -15.19 -0.53
N LEU A 67 -16.27 -14.06 -0.33
CA LEU A 67 -15.47 -13.81 0.87
C LEU A 67 -16.32 -13.95 2.15
N LEU A 68 -15.76 -14.64 3.15
CA LEU A 68 -16.42 -14.88 4.44
C LEU A 68 -16.66 -13.56 5.18
N ASN A 69 -17.80 -13.43 5.85
CA ASN A 69 -18.21 -12.17 6.50
C ASN A 69 -17.16 -11.61 7.47
N GLN A 70 -16.44 -12.46 8.21
CA GLN A 70 -15.37 -12.05 9.13
C GLN A 70 -14.18 -11.35 8.45
N TYR A 71 -13.99 -11.54 7.14
CA TYR A 71 -12.92 -10.93 6.35
C TYR A 71 -13.40 -9.73 5.51
N ARG A 72 -14.66 -9.30 5.67
CA ARG A 72 -15.19 -8.06 5.06
C ARG A 72 -14.80 -6.86 5.91
N VAL A 73 -14.34 -5.81 5.25
CA VAL A 73 -14.30 -4.47 5.84
C VAL A 73 -15.67 -3.83 5.64
N LEU A 74 -16.39 -3.61 6.73
CA LEU A 74 -17.72 -2.98 6.71
C LEU A 74 -17.59 -1.46 6.89
N PRO A 75 -18.51 -0.65 6.32
CA PRO A 75 -18.50 0.80 6.45
C PRO A 75 -18.97 1.23 7.84
N THR A 76 -18.07 1.08 8.82
CA THR A 76 -18.29 1.44 10.22
C THR A 76 -17.32 2.55 10.60
N PRO A 77 -17.66 3.41 11.59
CA PRO A 77 -16.71 4.42 12.07
C PRO A 77 -15.38 3.79 12.48
N ALA A 78 -14.28 4.35 11.99
CA ALA A 78 -12.93 3.90 12.29
C ALA A 78 -11.99 5.11 12.40
N SER A 79 -11.01 5.02 13.30
CA SER A 79 -9.95 6.00 13.46
C SER A 79 -8.61 5.27 13.50
N PHE A 80 -7.62 5.79 12.77
CA PHE A 80 -6.27 5.25 12.69
C PHE A 80 -5.31 6.37 12.33
N THR A 81 -4.04 6.23 12.73
CA THR A 81 -3.04 7.29 12.55
C THR A 81 -1.79 6.76 11.85
N PHE A 82 -1.28 7.55 10.92
CA PHE A 82 0.03 7.33 10.33
C PHE A 82 0.96 8.49 10.64
N VAL A 83 2.17 8.16 11.09
CA VAL A 83 3.25 9.13 11.30
C VAL A 83 4.28 8.96 10.20
N PHE A 84 4.60 10.07 9.54
CA PHE A 84 5.57 10.14 8.46
C PHE A 84 6.86 10.77 8.94
N LYS A 85 7.99 10.13 8.66
CA LYS A 85 9.32 10.66 8.94
C LYS A 85 10.19 10.57 7.69
N ALA A 86 10.71 11.71 7.25
CA ALA A 86 11.74 11.74 6.22
C ALA A 86 12.99 11.01 6.72
N LEU A 87 13.56 10.15 5.88
CA LEU A 87 14.84 9.50 6.12
C LEU A 87 15.88 10.21 5.26
N PRO A 88 16.81 10.97 5.86
CA PRO A 88 17.94 11.51 5.12
C PRO A 88 18.83 10.36 4.63
N GLY A 89 19.58 10.61 3.56
CA GLY A 89 20.63 9.69 3.11
C GLY A 89 21.75 9.61 4.15
N PRO A 90 22.74 8.73 3.95
CA PRO A 90 23.98 8.79 4.70
C PRO A 90 24.49 10.24 4.72
N LEU A 91 24.85 10.70 5.91
CA LEU A 91 25.72 11.87 6.02
C LEU A 91 27.05 11.43 5.39
N GLU A 92 27.50 12.13 4.35
CA GLU A 92 28.88 12.00 3.87
C GLU A 92 29.87 12.34 4.99
#